data_AF-A0A1A8NDD9-F1
#
_entry.id   AF-A0A1A8NDD9-F1
#
_cell.length_a   1.000
_cell.length_b   1.000
_cell.length_c   1.000
_cell.angle_alpha   90.00
_cell.angle_beta   90.00
_cell.angle_gamma   90.00
#
_symmetry.space_group_name_H-M   'P 1'
#
loop_
_entity.id
_entity.type
_entity.pdbx_description
1 polymer ?
#
loop_
_entity_poly.entity_id
_entity_poly.type
_entity_poly.pdbx_seq_one_letter_code
_entity_poly.pdbx_strand_id
1 'polypeptide(L)'
;RVFSVELDGAPLYFGLQEIKRKGKAPQIFSKLQNEEEKCYSLLVCSSDRIKREKFYWELKDKLLRNLPPGSDVTNMSSFLPDVKNSLIKGYFLKGKPENSSHIERFLVDLEQQDPVLVCSYSGDEEKQQWTQHVWSNKEVTLKYHVVSAETPTCHPSTLNMINSDVFYCLDEVCEVLIKCGDIIPEASSVLRMLPSRVNAGGKPDFPVVVIEGLDATGKTTLTESLRDTLGATLLRSPPQCLSPWRARFDQEPPLIRRAFYALGNYITAEQIYQEGMKAPVIVDRFWHSTAAYAIATAVSGP
;
A
#
# COMPACT_ATOMS: atom_id res chain seq x y z
N ARG A 1 18.60 9.14 0.49
CA ARG A 1 17.29 8.49 0.27
C ARG A 1 17.24 8.06 -1.19
N VAL A 2 16.65 6.89 -1.48
CA VAL A 2 16.50 6.34 -2.84
C VAL A 2 15.07 6.59 -3.29
N PHE A 3 14.91 6.93 -4.56
CA PHE A 3 13.64 7.15 -5.23
C PHE A 3 13.46 6.08 -6.29
N SER A 4 12.23 5.61 -6.45
CA SER A 4 11.85 4.63 -7.46
C SER A 4 10.67 5.18 -8.25
N VAL A 5 10.71 5.08 -9.57
CA VAL A 5 9.61 5.43 -10.47
C VAL A 5 9.37 4.27 -11.41
N GLU A 6 8.12 3.86 -11.57
CA GLU A 6 7.74 2.81 -12.51
C GLU A 6 7.58 3.39 -13.91
N LEU A 7 8.48 3.02 -14.83
CA LEU A 7 8.45 3.43 -16.23
C LEU A 7 8.58 2.21 -17.13
N ASP A 8 7.71 2.12 -18.14
CA ASP A 8 7.67 1.00 -19.10
C ASP A 8 7.54 -0.38 -18.41
N GLY A 9 6.84 -0.45 -17.28
CA GLY A 9 6.66 -1.68 -16.51
C GLY A 9 7.86 -2.12 -15.67
N ALA A 10 8.90 -1.28 -15.53
CA ALA A 10 10.07 -1.56 -14.69
C ALA A 10 10.39 -0.39 -13.75
N PRO A 11 10.81 -0.67 -12.49
CA PRO A 11 11.23 0.38 -11.58
C PRO A 11 12.62 0.91 -11.96
N LEU A 12 12.74 2.22 -12.09
CA LEU A 12 14.00 2.93 -12.24
C LEU A 12 14.35 3.66 -10.95
N TYR A 13 15.62 3.61 -10.55
CA TYR A 13 16.08 4.14 -9.26
C TYR A 13 17.02 5.34 -9.43
N PHE A 14 16.88 6.33 -8.54
CA PHE A 14 17.80 7.45 -8.43
C PHE A 14 17.93 7.93 -6.99
N GLY A 15 18.97 8.71 -6.71
CA GLY A 15 19.23 9.34 -5.42
C GLY A 15 19.37 10.85 -5.55
N LEU A 16 19.54 11.52 -4.42
CA LEU A 16 19.76 12.96 -4.31
C LEU A 16 21.04 13.27 -3.52
N GLN A 17 21.77 14.31 -3.93
CA GLN A 17 22.93 14.84 -3.22
C GLN A 17 22.93 16.37 -3.21
N GLU A 18 23.37 16.98 -2.11
CA GLU A 18 23.49 18.44 -2.01
C GLU A 18 24.67 18.98 -2.82
N ILE A 19 25.78 18.24 -2.84
CA ILE A 19 27.01 18.65 -3.51
C ILE A 19 27.09 18.00 -4.89
N LYS A 20 27.39 18.81 -5.90
CA LYS A 20 27.63 18.36 -7.28
C LYS A 20 28.81 17.37 -7.33
N ARG A 21 28.54 16.12 -7.69
CA ARG A 21 29.57 15.12 -8.03
C ARG A 21 29.50 14.77 -9.51
N LYS A 22 30.64 14.53 -10.14
CA LYS A 22 30.71 14.09 -11.54
C LYS A 22 30.03 12.71 -11.66
N GLY A 23 29.05 12.59 -12.55
CA GLY A 23 28.32 11.37 -12.82
C GLY A 23 27.37 11.55 -14.00
N LYS A 24 26.96 10.45 -14.63
CA LYS A 24 25.95 10.47 -15.70
C LYS A 24 24.55 10.63 -15.11
N ALA A 25 23.66 11.26 -15.86
CA ALA A 25 22.24 11.31 -15.52
C ALA A 25 21.67 9.89 -15.29
N PRO A 26 20.78 9.69 -14.30
CA PRO A 26 20.14 8.39 -14.10
C PRO A 26 19.30 7.99 -15.31
N GLN A 27 19.08 6.69 -15.49
CA GLN A 27 18.39 6.13 -16.66
C GLN A 27 17.00 6.72 -16.92
N ILE A 28 16.25 7.05 -15.86
CA ILE A 28 14.95 7.71 -15.96
C ILE A 28 15.05 9.04 -16.72
N PHE A 29 16.04 9.84 -16.40
CA PHE A 29 16.23 11.16 -17.01
C PHE A 29 16.98 11.12 -18.34
N SER A 30 17.74 10.05 -18.62
CA SER A 30 18.25 9.83 -19.97
C SER A 30 17.15 9.44 -20.95
N LYS A 31 16.11 8.72 -20.51
CA LYS A 31 14.93 8.42 -21.33
C LYS A 31 14.08 9.67 -21.63
N LEU A 32 14.15 10.69 -20.77
CA LEU A 32 13.49 11.99 -20.93
C LEU A 32 14.20 12.94 -21.92
N GLN A 33 15.30 12.52 -22.55
CA GLN A 33 16.09 13.41 -23.40
C GLN A 33 15.39 13.82 -24.71
N ASN A 34 14.43 13.02 -25.19
CA ASN A 34 13.78 13.25 -26.48
C ASN A 34 12.63 14.27 -26.48
N GLU A 35 12.19 14.78 -25.32
CA GLU A 35 11.08 15.74 -25.25
C GLU A 35 11.39 16.91 -24.31
N GLU A 36 10.75 18.07 -24.53
CA GLU A 36 10.81 19.26 -23.66
C GLU A 36 9.90 19.10 -22.41
N GLU A 37 9.67 17.87 -21.97
CA GLU A 37 8.74 17.55 -20.89
C GLU A 37 9.19 18.14 -19.54
N LYS A 38 8.21 18.67 -18.81
CA LYS A 38 8.37 19.06 -17.41
C LYS A 38 8.02 17.89 -16.51
N CYS A 39 8.87 17.64 -15.53
CA CYS A 39 8.73 16.53 -14.60
C CYS A 39 8.50 17.02 -13.18
N TYR A 40 7.60 16.37 -12.47
CA TYR A 40 7.26 16.65 -11.08
C TYR A 40 7.15 15.35 -10.29
N SER A 41 7.38 15.42 -8.99
CA SER A 41 7.08 14.32 -8.06
C SER A 41 6.23 14.82 -6.90
N LEU A 42 5.29 13.99 -6.51
CA LEU A 42 4.38 14.23 -5.40
C LEU A 42 4.54 13.08 -4.41
N LEU A 43 5.05 13.34 -3.20
CA LEU A 43 5.20 12.33 -2.15
C LEU A 43 4.24 12.60 -1.00
N VAL A 44 3.50 11.58 -0.55
CA VAL A 44 2.52 11.76 0.53
C VAL A 44 3.21 11.77 1.89
N CYS A 45 3.21 12.94 2.53
CA CYS A 45 3.94 13.23 3.77
C CYS A 45 2.97 13.52 4.93
N SER A 46 2.22 12.50 5.36
CA SER A 46 1.45 12.55 6.61
C SER A 46 2.07 11.66 7.68
N SER A 47 2.14 12.14 8.92
CA SER A 47 2.57 11.34 10.08
C SER A 47 1.51 10.29 10.45
N ASP A 48 0.23 10.60 10.23
CA ASP A 48 -0.88 9.66 10.36
C ASP A 48 -0.91 8.71 9.17
N ARG A 49 -0.65 7.43 9.46
CA ARG A 49 -0.56 6.35 8.50
C ARG A 49 -1.88 6.03 7.79
N ILE A 50 -3.03 6.20 8.44
CA ILE A 50 -4.35 5.94 7.84
C ILE A 50 -4.68 7.07 6.89
N LYS A 51 -4.52 8.32 7.34
CA LYS A 51 -4.69 9.49 6.46
C LYS A 51 -3.74 9.45 5.28
N ARG A 52 -2.48 9.05 5.51
CA ARG A 52 -1.48 8.86 4.45
C ARG A 52 -1.95 7.85 3.40
N GLU A 53 -2.44 6.69 3.84
CA GLU A 53 -2.89 5.65 2.91
C GLU A 53 -4.14 6.10 2.14
N LYS A 54 -5.16 6.67 2.80
CA LYS A 54 -6.35 7.19 2.09
C LYS A 54 -6.00 8.28 1.09
N PHE A 55 -5.21 9.26 1.52
CA PHE A 55 -4.82 10.35 0.66
C PHE A 55 -3.97 9.88 -0.53
N TYR A 56 -3.12 8.86 -0.38
CA TYR A 56 -2.38 8.30 -1.52
C TYR A 56 -3.33 7.82 -2.63
N TRP A 57 -4.42 7.14 -2.28
CA TRP A 57 -5.42 6.68 -3.26
C TRP A 57 -6.25 7.83 -3.82
N GLU A 58 -6.68 8.77 -2.98
CA GLU A 58 -7.41 9.97 -3.41
C GLU A 58 -6.57 10.88 -4.32
N LEU A 59 -5.26 10.95 -4.07
CA LEU A 59 -4.32 11.74 -4.86
C LEU A 59 -4.30 11.26 -6.30
N LYS A 60 -4.32 9.94 -6.55
CA LYS A 60 -4.41 9.40 -7.92
C LYS A 60 -5.63 9.94 -8.66
N ASP A 61 -6.79 9.91 -8.02
CA ASP A 61 -8.03 10.39 -8.61
C ASP A 61 -8.03 11.91 -8.79
N LYS A 62 -7.42 12.66 -7.86
CA LYS A 62 -7.22 14.11 -8.00
C LYS A 62 -6.32 14.42 -9.21
N LEU A 63 -5.21 13.71 -9.38
CA LEU A 63 -4.29 13.88 -10.50
C LEU A 63 -5.00 13.57 -11.83
N LEU A 64 -5.64 12.41 -11.95
CA LEU A 64 -6.30 11.98 -13.19
C LEU A 64 -7.45 12.89 -13.63
N ARG A 65 -8.14 13.55 -12.68
CA ARG A 65 -9.26 14.46 -12.99
C ARG A 65 -8.85 15.88 -13.37
N ASN A 66 -7.74 16.39 -12.82
CA ASN A 66 -7.38 17.80 -12.94
C ASN A 66 -6.19 18.03 -13.89
N LEU A 67 -5.44 16.99 -14.25
CA LEU A 67 -4.31 17.15 -15.15
C LEU A 67 -4.75 17.27 -16.62
N PRO A 68 -4.08 18.11 -17.43
CA PRO A 68 -4.37 18.25 -18.85
C PRO A 68 -4.17 16.94 -19.63
N PRO A 69 -4.88 16.75 -20.76
CA PRO A 69 -4.65 15.62 -21.66
C PRO A 69 -3.18 15.52 -22.10
N GLY A 70 -2.66 14.30 -22.13
CA GLY A 70 -1.25 14.04 -22.44
C GLY A 70 -0.30 14.19 -21.26
N SER A 71 -0.82 14.43 -20.05
CA SER A 71 -0.04 14.26 -18.81
C SER A 71 0.07 12.77 -18.47
N ASP A 72 1.28 12.32 -18.16
CA ASP A 72 1.55 10.94 -17.75
C ASP A 72 1.80 10.87 -16.25
N VAL A 73 1.06 10.02 -15.56
CA VAL A 73 1.11 9.82 -14.11
C VAL A 73 1.54 8.40 -13.81
N THR A 74 2.70 8.25 -13.20
CA THR A 74 3.30 6.96 -12.87
C THR A 74 3.53 6.83 -11.37
N ASN A 75 3.56 5.59 -10.86
CA ASN A 75 3.81 5.37 -9.45
C ASN A 75 5.24 5.79 -9.09
N MET A 76 5.38 6.41 -7.93
CA MET A 76 6.67 6.79 -7.38
C MET A 76 6.76 6.42 -5.90
N SER A 77 7.96 6.12 -5.45
CA SER A 77 8.24 5.98 -4.03
C SER A 77 9.60 6.55 -3.65
N SER A 78 9.75 6.84 -2.36
CA SER A 78 11.00 7.27 -1.75
C SER A 78 11.24 6.49 -0.45
N PHE A 79 12.43 5.94 -0.27
CA PHE A 79 12.74 5.07 0.85
C PHE A 79 14.21 5.15 1.25
N LEU A 80 14.52 4.70 2.46
CA LEU A 80 15.88 4.47 2.93
C LEU A 80 16.13 2.96 2.87
N PRO A 81 17.10 2.48 2.07
CA PRO A 81 17.45 1.07 2.03
C PRO A 81 17.65 0.51 3.44
N ASP A 82 17.11 -0.68 3.69
CA ASP A 82 17.21 -1.43 4.96
C ASP A 82 16.63 -0.72 6.20
N VAL A 83 15.97 0.43 6.04
CA VAL A 83 15.29 1.12 7.15
C VAL A 83 13.79 0.81 7.06
N LYS A 84 13.30 0.05 8.05
CA LYS A 84 11.87 -0.27 8.21
C LYS A 84 11.02 0.98 8.27
N ASN A 85 9.80 0.92 7.72
CA ASN A 85 8.83 2.02 7.73
C ASN A 85 9.31 3.32 7.04
N SER A 86 10.38 3.25 6.24
CA SER A 86 10.93 4.43 5.56
C SER A 86 10.30 4.73 4.21
N LEU A 87 9.50 3.79 3.66
CA LEU A 87 8.86 3.90 2.37
C LEU A 87 7.73 4.94 2.40
N ILE A 88 7.86 5.92 1.51
CA ILE A 88 6.90 6.98 1.24
C ILE A 88 6.41 6.77 -0.20
N LYS A 89 5.10 6.67 -0.39
CA LYS A 89 4.48 6.50 -1.70
C LYS A 89 4.03 7.83 -2.29
N GLY A 90 3.88 7.86 -3.60
CA GLY A 90 3.53 9.06 -4.33
C GLY A 90 3.40 8.80 -5.82
N TYR A 91 3.44 9.88 -6.59
CA TYR A 91 3.34 9.85 -8.05
C TYR A 91 4.43 10.68 -8.69
N PHE A 92 4.88 10.24 -9.86
CA PHE A 92 5.74 10.99 -10.77
C PHE A 92 4.91 11.43 -11.97
N LEU A 93 4.97 12.72 -12.26
CA LEU A 93 4.18 13.38 -13.29
C LEU A 93 5.10 13.88 -14.39
N LYS A 94 4.76 13.56 -15.64
CA LYS A 94 5.34 14.17 -16.84
C LYS A 94 4.25 14.95 -17.55
N GLY A 95 4.57 16.18 -17.95
CA GLY A 95 3.64 17.04 -18.67
C GLY A 95 4.36 17.84 -19.75
N LYS A 96 3.61 18.18 -20.80
CA LYS A 96 4.12 19.01 -21.88
C LYS A 96 4.40 20.44 -21.41
N PRO A 97 5.43 21.12 -21.94
CA PRO A 97 5.83 22.45 -21.47
C PRO A 97 4.73 23.51 -21.66
N GLU A 98 3.89 23.41 -22.70
CA GLU A 98 2.73 24.30 -22.90
C GLU A 98 1.71 24.24 -21.76
N ASN A 99 1.62 23.09 -21.08
CA ASN A 99 0.69 22.85 -19.97
C ASN A 99 1.32 23.13 -18.59
N SER A 100 2.60 23.49 -18.54
CA SER A 100 3.36 23.67 -17.30
C SER A 100 2.69 24.64 -16.34
N SER A 101 2.27 25.81 -16.80
CA SER A 101 1.61 26.82 -15.95
C SER A 101 0.31 26.32 -15.30
N HIS A 102 -0.46 25.50 -16.01
CA HIS A 102 -1.70 24.91 -15.49
C HIS A 102 -1.40 23.82 -14.47
N ILE A 103 -0.46 22.92 -14.79
CA ILE A 103 0.01 21.88 -13.88
C ILE A 103 0.56 22.51 -12.60
N GLU A 104 1.46 23.49 -12.71
CA GLU A 104 2.11 24.13 -11.57
C GLU A 104 1.10 24.83 -10.66
N ARG A 105 0.11 25.54 -11.23
CA ARG A 105 -0.97 26.14 -10.43
C ARG A 105 -1.72 25.10 -9.61
N PHE A 106 -2.14 24.00 -10.25
CA PHE A 106 -2.82 22.91 -9.55
C PHE A 106 -1.94 22.27 -8.47
N LEU A 107 -0.64 22.06 -8.74
CA LEU A 107 0.30 21.48 -7.79
C LEU A 107 0.57 22.40 -6.60
N VAL A 108 0.60 23.72 -6.80
CA VAL A 108 0.72 24.71 -5.71
C VAL A 108 -0.51 24.66 -4.81
N ASP A 109 -1.71 24.64 -5.40
CA ASP A 109 -2.96 24.53 -4.63
C ASP A 109 -2.99 23.23 -3.81
N LEU A 110 -2.50 22.14 -4.40
CA LEU A 110 -2.42 20.83 -3.75
C LEU A 110 -1.40 20.82 -2.60
N GLU A 111 -0.20 21.38 -2.78
CA GLU A 111 0.83 21.50 -1.73
C GLU A 111 0.33 22.33 -0.52
N GLN A 112 -0.49 23.35 -0.77
CA GLN A 112 -1.02 24.21 0.29
C GLN A 112 -2.15 23.56 1.11
N GLN A 113 -2.94 22.69 0.49
CA GLN A 113 -4.17 22.15 1.10
C GLN A 113 -3.99 20.72 1.62
N ASP A 114 -3.06 19.96 1.05
CA ASP A 114 -2.94 18.53 1.27
C ASP A 114 -1.54 18.14 1.80
N PRO A 115 -1.41 16.98 2.48
CA PRO A 115 -0.13 16.53 3.04
C PRO A 115 0.78 15.92 1.97
N VAL A 116 1.16 16.72 0.98
CA VAL A 116 1.99 16.31 -0.16
C VAL A 116 3.24 17.17 -0.28
N LEU A 117 4.37 16.51 -0.50
CA LEU A 117 5.61 17.16 -0.86
C LEU A 117 5.73 17.19 -2.38
N VAL A 118 5.73 18.39 -2.96
CA VAL A 118 5.91 18.59 -4.39
C VAL A 118 7.36 18.93 -4.70
N CYS A 119 7.90 18.33 -5.75
CA CYS A 119 9.20 18.69 -6.29
C CYS A 119 9.12 18.82 -7.81
N SER A 120 9.87 19.75 -8.40
CA SER A 120 10.09 19.84 -9.84
C SER A 120 11.50 19.41 -10.22
N TYR A 121 11.67 18.93 -11.45
CA TYR A 121 12.96 18.50 -11.97
C TYR A 121 13.35 19.32 -13.20
N SER A 122 14.61 19.73 -13.26
CA SER A 122 15.17 20.48 -14.38
C SER A 122 16.52 19.91 -14.81
N GLY A 123 16.70 19.71 -16.11
CA GLY A 123 17.99 19.40 -16.71
C GLY A 123 18.86 20.64 -16.92
N ASP A 124 20.17 20.46 -17.01
CA ASP A 124 21.07 21.46 -17.60
C ASP A 124 20.91 21.54 -19.13
N GLU A 125 21.55 22.53 -19.77
CA GLU A 125 21.43 22.77 -21.22
C GLU A 125 21.80 21.54 -22.06
N GLU A 126 22.75 20.73 -21.59
CA GLU A 126 23.20 19.49 -22.25
C GLU A 126 22.39 18.24 -21.83
N LYS A 127 21.39 18.40 -20.94
CA LYS A 127 20.58 17.32 -20.30
C LYS A 127 21.43 16.17 -19.71
N GLN A 128 22.67 16.47 -19.32
CA GLN A 128 23.60 15.53 -18.68
C GLN A 128 23.43 15.52 -17.17
N GLN A 129 22.89 16.59 -16.60
CA GLN A 129 22.69 16.75 -15.16
C GLN A 129 21.28 17.20 -14.86
N TRP A 130 20.72 16.64 -13.82
CA TRP A 130 19.36 16.93 -13.38
C TRP A 130 19.38 17.40 -11.93
N THR A 131 18.51 18.36 -11.63
CA THR A 131 18.32 18.87 -10.28
C THR A 131 16.86 18.78 -9.89
N GLN A 132 16.62 18.31 -8.67
CA GLN A 132 15.33 18.36 -8.02
C GLN A 132 15.24 19.65 -7.19
N HIS A 133 14.12 20.35 -7.32
CA HIS A 133 13.78 21.51 -6.51
C HIS A 133 12.57 21.18 -5.65
N VAL A 134 12.75 21.23 -4.34
CA VAL A 134 11.67 20.99 -3.38
C VAL A 134 10.86 22.26 -3.24
N TRP A 135 9.55 22.17 -3.46
CA TRP A 135 8.65 23.31 -3.30
C TRP A 135 8.45 23.58 -1.81
N SER A 136 8.44 24.86 -1.46
CA SER A 136 8.32 25.31 -0.10
C SER A 136 7.83 26.75 -0.10
N ASN A 137 6.83 27.03 0.73
CA ASN A 137 6.36 28.38 1.01
C ASN A 137 7.42 29.27 1.71
N LYS A 138 8.52 28.69 2.18
CA LYS A 138 9.67 29.43 2.70
C LYS A 138 10.56 29.86 1.53
N GLU A 139 11.04 31.10 1.56
CA GLU A 139 11.86 31.75 0.50
C GLU A 139 13.06 30.93 -0.03
N VAL A 140 13.52 29.91 0.71
CA VAL A 140 14.60 29.02 0.29
C VAL A 140 14.03 27.74 -0.34
N THR A 141 14.09 27.66 -1.66
CA THR A 141 13.88 26.41 -2.41
C THR A 141 15.10 25.51 -2.20
N LEU A 142 14.92 24.33 -1.59
CA LEU A 142 16.00 23.36 -1.44
C LEU A 142 16.28 22.71 -2.80
N LYS A 143 17.54 22.72 -3.22
CA LYS A 143 18.00 22.18 -4.49
C LYS A 143 18.94 21.00 -4.26
N TYR A 144 18.67 19.89 -4.95
CA TYR A 144 19.48 18.69 -4.91
C TYR A 144 19.87 18.22 -6.31
N HIS A 145 21.06 17.66 -6.45
CA HIS A 145 21.50 16.99 -7.66
C HIS A 145 20.97 15.57 -7.71
N VAL A 146 20.37 15.20 -8.83
CA VAL A 146 19.89 13.84 -9.09
C VAL A 146 21.07 12.99 -9.53
N VAL A 147 21.26 11.85 -8.84
CA VAL A 147 22.36 10.92 -9.09
C VAL A 147 21.84 9.50 -9.29
N SER A 148 22.60 8.64 -9.97
CA SER A 148 22.23 7.23 -10.11
C SER A 148 22.22 6.57 -8.73
N ALA A 149 21.23 5.71 -8.49
CA ALA A 149 21.21 4.82 -7.33
C ALA A 149 21.39 3.38 -7.79
N GLU A 150 21.95 2.54 -6.92
CA GLU A 150 21.98 1.09 -7.15
C GLU A 150 20.58 0.51 -7.06
N THR A 151 20.32 -0.52 -7.86
CA THR A 151 19.09 -1.30 -7.76
C THR A 151 19.07 -2.03 -6.42
N PRO A 152 18.06 -1.81 -5.56
CA PRO A 152 17.93 -2.53 -4.31
C PRO A 152 17.82 -4.04 -4.52
N THR A 153 18.32 -4.83 -3.56
CA THR A 153 18.23 -6.30 -3.59
C THR A 153 16.80 -6.82 -3.42
N CYS A 154 15.91 -6.03 -2.82
CA CYS A 154 14.51 -6.36 -2.57
C CYS A 154 13.61 -5.19 -2.96
N HIS A 155 12.36 -5.50 -3.34
CA HIS A 155 11.37 -4.48 -3.67
C HIS A 155 11.12 -3.54 -2.47
N PRO A 156 11.01 -2.20 -2.64
CA PRO A 156 10.86 -1.26 -1.53
C PRO A 156 9.65 -1.53 -0.61
N SER A 157 8.59 -2.15 -1.11
CA SER A 157 7.43 -2.56 -0.31
C SER A 157 7.78 -3.49 0.85
N THR A 158 8.87 -4.25 0.77
CA THR A 158 9.31 -5.14 1.87
C THR A 158 9.60 -4.37 3.17
N LEU A 159 9.99 -3.09 3.05
CA LEU A 159 10.28 -2.21 4.19
C LEU A 159 9.05 -1.89 5.04
N ASN A 160 7.86 -2.02 4.46
CA ASN A 160 6.57 -1.79 5.10
C ASN A 160 5.71 -3.07 5.12
N MET A 161 6.29 -4.27 4.98
CA MET A 161 5.45 -5.48 4.88
C MET A 161 4.83 -5.87 6.22
N ILE A 162 5.62 -5.81 7.28
CA ILE A 162 5.20 -6.20 8.62
C ILE A 162 4.28 -5.13 9.21
N ASN A 163 3.13 -5.59 9.73
CA ASN A 163 2.07 -4.80 10.34
C ASN A 163 1.51 -3.69 9.44
N SER A 164 1.64 -3.85 8.12
CA SER A 164 1.17 -2.92 7.09
C SER A 164 0.57 -3.60 5.88
N ASP A 165 1.23 -4.65 5.40
CA ASP A 165 0.62 -5.58 4.45
C ASP A 165 0.15 -6.85 5.19
N VAL A 166 0.94 -7.36 6.14
CA VAL A 166 0.62 -8.55 6.93
C VAL A 166 0.64 -8.21 8.42
N PHE A 167 -0.49 -8.39 9.10
CA PHE A 167 -0.64 -8.11 10.54
C PHE A 167 -0.30 -9.35 11.39
N TYR A 168 0.62 -9.18 12.33
CA TYR A 168 1.07 -10.26 13.23
C TYR A 168 0.49 -10.17 14.65
N CYS A 169 -0.15 -9.05 14.98
CA CYS A 169 -0.70 -8.80 16.31
C CYS A 169 -2.12 -8.25 16.21
N LEU A 170 -3.01 -8.71 17.09
CA LEU A 170 -4.38 -8.22 17.17
C LEU A 170 -4.42 -6.74 17.57
N ASP A 171 -3.51 -6.30 18.43
CA ASP A 171 -3.48 -4.91 18.89
C ASP A 171 -3.26 -3.93 17.73
N GLU A 172 -2.37 -4.26 16.79
CA GLU A 172 -2.12 -3.46 15.58
C GLU A 172 -3.34 -3.42 14.65
N VAL A 173 -4.05 -4.54 14.53
CA VAL A 173 -5.32 -4.60 13.77
C VAL A 173 -6.37 -3.71 14.42
N CYS A 174 -6.50 -3.79 15.74
CA CYS A 174 -7.45 -2.99 16.50
C CYS A 174 -7.08 -1.51 16.41
N GLU A 175 -5.80 -1.14 16.53
CA GLU A 175 -5.33 0.23 16.44
C GLU A 175 -5.73 0.86 15.10
N VAL A 176 -5.54 0.13 13.98
CA VAL A 176 -5.94 0.62 12.65
C VAL A 176 -7.45 0.86 12.60
N LEU A 177 -8.26 -0.10 13.05
CA LEU A 177 -9.72 0.01 12.99
C LEU A 177 -10.27 1.07 13.95
N ILE A 178 -9.68 1.24 15.13
CA ILE A 178 -10.05 2.27 16.11
C ILE A 178 -9.82 3.65 15.49
N LYS A 179 -8.64 3.89 14.93
CA LYS A 179 -8.31 5.16 14.27
C LYS A 179 -9.16 5.41 13.02
N CYS A 180 -9.68 4.37 12.39
CA CYS A 180 -10.65 4.50 11.30
C CYS A 180 -12.06 4.89 11.78
N GLY A 181 -12.39 4.81 13.07
CA GLY A 181 -13.75 5.02 13.58
C GLY A 181 -14.38 6.36 13.20
N ASP A 182 -13.56 7.41 13.09
CA ASP A 182 -14.02 8.76 12.70
C ASP A 182 -14.25 8.91 11.18
N ILE A 183 -13.71 7.99 10.38
CA ILE A 183 -13.71 8.04 8.91
C ILE A 183 -14.63 6.97 8.31
N ILE A 184 -14.76 5.84 9.00
CA ILE A 184 -15.51 4.66 8.59
C ILE A 184 -16.38 4.26 9.78
N PRO A 185 -17.64 4.74 9.84
CA PRO A 185 -18.53 4.51 10.98
C PRO A 185 -18.70 3.02 11.33
N GLU A 186 -18.66 2.14 10.31
CA GLU A 186 -18.77 0.70 10.46
C GLU A 186 -17.61 0.05 11.22
N ALA A 187 -16.45 0.71 11.33
CA ALA A 187 -15.28 0.16 12.02
C ALA A 187 -15.56 -0.15 13.50
N SER A 188 -16.36 0.68 14.17
CA SER A 188 -16.79 0.42 15.54
C SER A 188 -17.67 -0.83 15.66
N SER A 189 -18.55 -1.07 14.69
CA SER A 189 -19.41 -2.26 14.65
C SER A 189 -18.61 -3.53 14.40
N VAL A 190 -17.62 -3.45 13.50
CA VAL A 190 -16.67 -4.54 13.21
C VAL A 190 -15.84 -4.89 14.45
N LEU A 191 -15.31 -3.90 15.17
CA LEU A 191 -14.56 -4.13 16.41
C LEU A 191 -15.38 -4.81 17.50
N ARG A 192 -16.68 -4.52 17.59
CA ARG A 192 -17.58 -5.17 18.55
C ARG A 192 -17.82 -6.66 18.27
N MET A 193 -17.44 -7.16 17.08
CA MET A 193 -17.51 -8.59 16.76
C MET A 193 -16.35 -9.39 17.38
N LEU A 194 -15.32 -8.71 17.91
CA LEU A 194 -14.25 -9.40 18.60
C LEU A 194 -14.78 -10.15 19.83
N PRO A 195 -14.34 -11.40 20.04
CA PRO A 195 -14.70 -12.12 21.24
C PRO A 195 -14.11 -11.43 22.46
N SER A 196 -14.86 -11.38 23.56
CA SER A 196 -14.47 -10.72 24.81
C SER A 196 -13.22 -11.33 25.45
N ARG A 197 -12.86 -12.56 25.04
CA ARG A 197 -11.60 -13.24 25.30
C ARG A 197 -11.18 -13.94 24.02
N VAL A 198 -10.03 -13.56 23.47
CA VAL A 198 -9.32 -14.43 22.54
C VAL A 198 -8.60 -15.44 23.43
N ASN A 199 -9.12 -16.66 23.52
CA ASN A 199 -8.53 -17.66 24.40
C ASN A 199 -7.17 -18.08 23.83
N ALA A 200 -6.09 -17.58 24.41
CA ALA A 200 -4.72 -17.97 24.05
C ALA A 200 -4.35 -19.40 24.54
N GLY A 201 -5.31 -20.18 25.05
CA GLY A 201 -5.03 -21.30 25.94
C GLY A 201 -5.74 -22.60 25.58
N GLY A 202 -5.14 -23.38 24.69
CA GLY A 202 -5.43 -24.81 24.54
C GLY A 202 -5.38 -25.29 23.10
N LYS A 203 -4.79 -26.47 22.89
CA LYS A 203 -4.93 -27.20 21.64
C LYS A 203 -6.37 -27.74 21.57
N PRO A 204 -7.08 -27.61 20.43
CA PRO A 204 -8.37 -28.26 20.24
C PRO A 204 -8.30 -29.77 20.49
N ASP A 205 -9.38 -30.35 21.02
CA ASP A 205 -9.50 -31.79 21.24
C ASP A 205 -9.58 -32.57 19.92
N PHE A 206 -10.10 -31.92 18.88
CA PHE A 206 -10.26 -32.49 17.53
C PHE A 206 -9.32 -31.83 16.50
N PRO A 207 -8.99 -32.53 15.40
CA PRO A 207 -8.13 -31.97 14.36
C PRO A 207 -8.76 -30.76 13.67
N VAL A 208 -7.90 -29.80 13.35
CA VAL A 208 -8.24 -28.62 12.53
C VAL A 208 -7.52 -28.75 11.19
N VAL A 209 -8.27 -28.69 10.09
CA VAL A 209 -7.76 -28.80 8.72
C VAL A 209 -8.07 -27.50 7.99
N VAL A 210 -7.03 -26.78 7.56
CA VAL A 210 -7.17 -25.57 6.76
C VAL A 210 -6.96 -25.91 5.28
N ILE A 211 -7.91 -25.54 4.43
CA ILE A 211 -7.83 -25.70 2.99
C ILE A 211 -7.61 -24.33 2.36
N GLU A 212 -6.43 -24.16 1.75
CA GLU A 212 -6.01 -22.93 1.06
C GLU A 212 -6.03 -23.10 -0.46
N GLY A 213 -5.98 -21.99 -1.20
CA GLY A 213 -5.80 -22.00 -2.66
C GLY A 213 -6.47 -20.81 -3.37
N LEU A 214 -6.27 -20.68 -4.67
CA LEU A 214 -6.83 -19.57 -5.46
C LEU A 214 -8.35 -19.69 -5.64
N ASP A 215 -9.03 -18.60 -5.98
CA ASP A 215 -10.45 -18.66 -6.32
C ASP A 215 -10.73 -19.57 -7.52
N ALA A 216 -11.95 -20.11 -7.59
CA ALA A 216 -12.40 -21.01 -8.66
C ALA A 216 -11.62 -22.32 -8.83
N THR A 217 -10.89 -22.80 -7.81
CA THR A 217 -10.16 -24.08 -7.85
C THR A 217 -10.94 -25.28 -7.25
N GLY A 218 -12.25 -25.16 -7.07
CA GLY A 218 -13.10 -26.25 -6.52
C GLY A 218 -13.03 -26.47 -5.00
N LYS A 219 -12.39 -25.55 -4.23
CA LYS A 219 -12.25 -25.68 -2.76
C LYS A 219 -13.57 -25.80 -2.02
N THR A 220 -14.58 -25.04 -2.42
CA THR A 220 -15.90 -25.08 -1.77
C THR A 220 -16.52 -26.47 -1.89
N THR A 221 -16.46 -27.09 -3.08
CA THR A 221 -16.93 -28.46 -3.30
C THR A 221 -16.15 -29.48 -2.45
N LEU A 222 -14.82 -29.34 -2.38
CA LEU A 222 -13.98 -30.23 -1.58
C LEU A 222 -14.27 -30.10 -0.07
N THR A 223 -14.38 -28.87 0.43
CA THR A 223 -14.60 -28.60 1.86
C THR A 223 -15.98 -29.06 2.33
N GLU A 224 -17.02 -28.92 1.49
CA GLU A 224 -18.35 -29.47 1.77
C GLU A 224 -18.35 -31.00 1.80
N SER A 225 -17.72 -31.65 0.82
CA SER A 225 -17.60 -33.12 0.80
C SER A 225 -16.82 -33.65 1.99
N LEU A 226 -15.72 -32.99 2.37
CA LEU A 226 -14.90 -33.36 3.52
C LEU A 226 -15.67 -33.16 4.83
N ARG A 227 -16.48 -32.09 4.94
CA ARG A 227 -17.36 -31.83 6.08
C ARG A 227 -18.32 -33.00 6.31
N ASP A 228 -19.02 -33.38 5.25
CA ASP A 228 -20.05 -34.44 5.32
C ASP A 228 -19.43 -35.80 5.64
N THR A 229 -18.25 -36.09 5.07
CA THR A 229 -17.54 -37.36 5.28
C THR A 229 -17.02 -37.50 6.72
N LEU A 230 -16.52 -36.41 7.31
CA LEU A 230 -15.90 -36.42 8.64
C LEU A 230 -16.86 -36.06 9.77
N GLY A 231 -18.10 -35.65 9.47
CA GLY A 231 -19.00 -35.05 10.45
C GLY A 231 -18.39 -33.78 11.08
N ALA A 232 -17.60 -33.04 10.29
CA ALA A 232 -16.83 -31.90 10.77
C ALA A 232 -17.67 -30.61 10.78
N THR A 233 -17.23 -29.60 11.51
CA THR A 233 -17.71 -28.22 11.37
C THR A 233 -16.95 -27.52 10.25
N LEU A 234 -17.65 -26.89 9.31
CA LEU A 234 -17.04 -26.06 8.26
C LEU A 234 -17.10 -24.58 8.63
N LEU A 235 -15.93 -23.96 8.77
CA LEU A 235 -15.74 -22.52 8.99
C LEU A 235 -15.17 -21.86 7.73
N ARG A 236 -15.48 -20.58 7.54
CA ARG A 236 -14.98 -19.76 6.42
C ARG A 236 -14.22 -18.55 6.95
N SER A 237 -13.18 -18.12 6.25
CA SER A 237 -12.54 -16.82 6.48
C SER A 237 -12.70 -15.89 5.25
N PRO A 238 -13.23 -14.66 5.41
CA PRO A 238 -13.68 -14.06 6.66
C PRO A 238 -14.97 -14.73 7.20
N PRO A 239 -15.22 -14.68 8.53
CA PRO A 239 -16.38 -15.31 9.14
C PRO A 239 -17.68 -14.60 8.77
N GLN A 240 -18.78 -15.35 8.76
CA GLN A 240 -20.10 -14.87 8.30
C GLN A 240 -20.60 -13.65 9.09
N CYS A 241 -20.24 -13.50 10.36
CA CYS A 241 -20.60 -12.32 11.16
C CYS A 241 -20.07 -11.01 10.56
N LEU A 242 -19.01 -11.05 9.76
CA LEU A 242 -18.46 -9.88 9.07
C LEU A 242 -19.06 -9.62 7.68
N SER A 243 -19.94 -10.49 7.19
CA SER A 243 -20.55 -10.34 5.86
C SER A 243 -21.24 -9.00 5.62
N PRO A 244 -21.93 -8.36 6.60
CA PRO A 244 -22.61 -7.09 6.37
C PRO A 244 -21.68 -5.94 5.99
N TRP A 245 -20.40 -5.99 6.42
CA TRP A 245 -19.43 -4.91 6.22
C TRP A 245 -18.41 -5.18 5.12
N ARG A 246 -18.34 -6.42 4.62
CA ARG A 246 -17.32 -6.83 3.65
C ARG A 246 -17.25 -5.91 2.43
N ALA A 247 -18.38 -5.65 1.77
CA ALA A 247 -18.41 -4.80 0.57
C ALA A 247 -17.92 -3.37 0.85
N ARG A 248 -18.17 -2.84 2.05
CA ARG A 248 -17.72 -1.52 2.48
C ARG A 248 -16.20 -1.47 2.66
N PHE A 249 -15.62 -2.48 3.29
CA PHE A 249 -14.16 -2.55 3.54
C PHE A 249 -13.36 -2.98 2.32
N ASP A 250 -13.96 -3.70 1.38
CA ASP A 250 -13.31 -4.08 0.11
C ASP A 250 -12.94 -2.84 -0.74
N GLN A 251 -13.73 -1.76 -0.61
CA GLN A 251 -13.51 -0.47 -1.28
C GLN A 251 -12.45 0.40 -0.58
N GLU A 252 -12.01 0.04 0.62
CA GLU A 252 -11.02 0.84 1.35
C GLU A 252 -9.58 0.52 0.90
N PRO A 253 -8.64 1.45 1.12
CA PRO A 253 -7.23 1.22 0.85
C PRO A 253 -6.66 -0.06 1.49
N PRO A 254 -5.60 -0.63 0.90
CA PRO A 254 -5.05 -1.92 1.30
C PRO A 254 -4.80 -2.06 2.80
N LEU A 255 -4.28 -1.02 3.45
CA LEU A 255 -4.07 -1.00 4.90
C LEU A 255 -5.33 -1.36 5.70
N ILE A 256 -6.41 -0.64 5.43
CA ILE A 256 -7.68 -0.73 6.17
C ILE A 256 -8.37 -2.04 5.82
N ARG A 257 -8.41 -2.37 4.52
CA ARG A 257 -8.96 -3.62 4.02
C ARG A 257 -8.28 -4.83 4.67
N ARG A 258 -6.95 -4.84 4.72
CA ARG A 258 -6.18 -5.95 5.32
C ARG A 258 -6.36 -6.03 6.82
N ALA A 259 -6.52 -4.91 7.53
CA ALA A 259 -6.88 -4.92 8.94
C ALA A 259 -8.24 -5.60 9.17
N PHE A 260 -9.24 -5.31 8.33
CA PHE A 260 -10.55 -5.98 8.38
C PHE A 260 -10.43 -7.52 8.19
N TYR A 261 -9.70 -7.98 7.18
CA TYR A 261 -9.51 -9.42 6.95
C TYR A 261 -8.67 -10.08 8.06
N ALA A 262 -7.64 -9.40 8.59
CA ALA A 262 -6.86 -9.89 9.72
C ALA A 262 -7.71 -10.02 10.99
N LEU A 263 -8.61 -9.06 11.26
CA LEU A 263 -9.58 -9.16 12.35
C LEU A 263 -10.48 -10.38 12.17
N GLY A 264 -10.95 -10.62 10.94
CA GLY A 264 -11.72 -11.80 10.58
C GLY A 264 -10.99 -13.09 10.95
N ASN A 265 -9.69 -13.19 10.66
CA ASN A 265 -8.90 -14.35 11.06
C ASN A 265 -8.81 -14.53 12.58
N TYR A 266 -8.73 -13.45 13.38
CA TYR A 266 -8.77 -13.57 14.85
C TYR A 266 -10.12 -14.05 15.37
N ILE A 267 -11.22 -13.58 14.78
CA ILE A 267 -12.57 -14.07 15.11
C ILE A 267 -12.71 -15.56 14.72
N THR A 268 -12.26 -15.93 13.52
CA THR A 268 -12.24 -17.31 13.06
C THR A 268 -11.36 -18.19 13.95
N ALA A 269 -10.24 -17.69 14.48
CA ALA A 269 -9.38 -18.44 15.40
C ALA A 269 -10.12 -18.86 16.69
N GLU A 270 -10.91 -17.96 17.27
CA GLU A 270 -11.75 -18.30 18.43
C GLU A 270 -12.85 -19.30 18.04
N GLN A 271 -13.49 -19.14 16.87
CA GLN A 271 -14.48 -20.10 16.38
C GLN A 271 -13.87 -21.50 16.16
N ILE A 272 -12.66 -21.58 15.61
CA ILE A 272 -11.90 -22.83 15.44
C ILE A 272 -11.69 -23.50 16.80
N TYR A 273 -11.31 -22.74 17.82
CA TYR A 273 -11.13 -23.28 19.17
C TYR A 273 -12.44 -23.83 19.74
N GLN A 274 -13.52 -23.03 19.71
CA GLN A 274 -14.82 -23.42 20.27
C GLN A 274 -15.42 -24.65 19.59
N GLU A 275 -15.30 -24.74 18.27
CA GLU A 275 -15.83 -25.87 17.49
C GLU A 275 -14.88 -27.08 17.54
N GLY A 276 -13.57 -26.84 17.59
CA GLY A 276 -12.55 -27.87 17.72
C GLY A 276 -12.52 -28.59 19.08
N MET A 277 -13.27 -28.10 20.07
CA MET A 277 -13.56 -28.85 21.30
C MET A 277 -14.68 -29.88 21.14
N LYS A 278 -15.47 -29.79 20.06
CA LYS A 278 -16.69 -30.59 19.88
C LYS A 278 -16.56 -31.60 18.74
N ALA A 279 -15.90 -31.20 17.64
CA ALA A 279 -15.79 -31.98 16.42
C ALA A 279 -14.56 -31.56 15.59
N PRO A 280 -14.13 -32.38 14.61
CA PRO A 280 -13.15 -31.93 13.62
C PRO A 280 -13.59 -30.62 12.95
N VAL A 281 -12.64 -29.75 12.62
CA VAL A 281 -12.92 -28.45 12.00
C VAL A 281 -12.23 -28.38 10.65
N ILE A 282 -12.98 -27.98 9.63
CA ILE A 282 -12.47 -27.64 8.30
C ILE A 282 -12.58 -26.12 8.14
N VAL A 283 -11.52 -25.47 7.69
CA VAL A 283 -11.47 -24.03 7.48
C VAL A 283 -11.20 -23.74 6.01
N ASP A 284 -12.14 -23.10 5.33
CA ASP A 284 -11.94 -22.58 3.96
C ASP A 284 -11.28 -21.20 4.05
N ARG A 285 -9.98 -21.18 3.72
CA ARG A 285 -9.05 -20.03 3.82
C ARG A 285 -8.75 -19.57 5.24
N PHE A 286 -7.50 -19.16 5.50
CA PHE A 286 -7.12 -18.55 6.77
C PHE A 286 -5.94 -17.58 6.59
N TRP A 287 -5.00 -17.56 7.54
CA TRP A 287 -3.84 -16.65 7.54
C TRP A 287 -3.02 -16.70 6.25
N HIS A 288 -2.84 -17.87 5.63
CA HIS A 288 -1.99 -17.99 4.45
C HIS A 288 -2.63 -17.32 3.23
N SER A 289 -3.95 -17.44 3.04
CA SER A 289 -4.67 -16.67 2.01
C SER A 289 -4.49 -15.16 2.18
N THR A 290 -4.69 -14.64 3.41
CA THR A 290 -4.56 -13.20 3.68
C THR A 290 -3.12 -12.73 3.45
N ALA A 291 -2.12 -13.48 3.93
CA ALA A 291 -0.71 -13.13 3.78
C ALA A 291 -0.24 -13.20 2.32
N ALA A 292 -0.55 -14.30 1.62
CA ALA A 292 -0.15 -14.46 0.22
C ALA A 292 -0.74 -13.36 -0.67
N TYR A 293 -2.03 -13.05 -0.51
CA TYR A 293 -2.68 -11.99 -1.27
C TYR A 293 -2.10 -10.61 -0.94
N ALA A 294 -1.84 -10.33 0.35
CA ALA A 294 -1.25 -9.06 0.78
C ALA A 294 0.17 -8.87 0.23
N ILE A 295 1.02 -9.90 0.30
CA ILE A 295 2.40 -9.84 -0.21
C ILE A 295 2.39 -9.65 -1.73
N ALA A 296 1.59 -10.41 -2.47
CA ALA A 296 1.51 -10.30 -3.93
C ALA A 296 1.11 -8.88 -4.37
N THR A 297 0.05 -8.33 -3.78
CA THR A 297 -0.47 -6.99 -4.12
C THR A 297 0.41 -5.84 -3.61
N ALA A 298 1.23 -6.07 -2.59
CA ALA A 298 2.20 -5.07 -2.13
C ALA A 298 3.37 -4.90 -3.10
N VAL A 299 3.75 -5.96 -3.84
CA VAL A 299 4.91 -5.95 -4.75
C VAL A 299 4.51 -5.64 -6.18
N SER A 300 3.37 -6.13 -6.66
CA SER A 300 2.95 -5.98 -8.07
C SER A 300 2.01 -4.79 -8.32
N GLY A 301 1.64 -4.05 -7.27
CA GLY A 301 0.50 -3.14 -7.30
C GLY A 301 -0.84 -3.89 -7.13
N PRO A 302 -1.94 -3.19 -6.80
CA PRO A 302 -3.26 -3.79 -6.68
C PRO A 302 -3.96 -4.02 -8.01
#